data_AF-A0A2D5RTK7-F1
#
_entry.id   AF-A0A2D5RTK7-F1
#
_cell.length_a   1.000
_cell.length_b   1.000
_cell.length_c   1.000
_cell.angle_alpha   90.00
_cell.angle_beta   90.00
_cell.angle_gamma   90.00
#
_symmetry.space_group_name_H-M   'P 1'
#
loop_
_entity.id
_entity.type
_entity.pdbx_description
1 polymer ?
#
loop_
_entity_poly.entity_id
_entity_poly.type
_entity_poly.pdbx_seq_one_letter_code
_entity_poly.pdbx_strand_id
1 'polypeptide(L)'
;MPTDLPAIPVRLWQWGVKNRTGVLREVDPKLTYVNMLPHSKATISPSGICFKGMYYTCVEAVELGWFHKNRSIPRPKSIEVAYDPLNTNVLYVRPDNKFDSVWQCSLQNRSRRYQDMSLVEAMSIRTESRSTYAEAQQESDYKAPDLQKELEMITQLAYKRQQSSELSNNSKRLSGIRNNRDQEREIERQKNRESAKPPKSKETATVTSINSGKEIDQGFDYPDLDDF
;
A
#
# COMPACT_ATOMS: atom_id res chain seq x y z
N MET A 1 -35.62 -23.89 -51.23
CA MET A 1 -36.08 -22.91 -50.23
C MET A 1 -37.58 -22.74 -50.40
N PRO A 2 -38.36 -22.50 -49.34
CA PRO A 2 -39.80 -22.29 -49.45
C PRO A 2 -40.09 -21.03 -50.27
N THR A 3 -41.13 -21.06 -51.09
CA THR A 3 -41.60 -19.92 -51.89
C THR A 3 -42.16 -18.79 -51.02
N ASP A 4 -42.65 -19.13 -49.84
CA ASP A 4 -43.27 -18.19 -48.89
C ASP A 4 -42.25 -17.51 -47.96
N LEU A 5 -40.96 -17.81 -48.12
CA LEU A 5 -39.89 -17.23 -47.32
C LEU A 5 -39.42 -15.91 -47.98
N PRO A 6 -39.69 -14.75 -47.36
CA PRO A 6 -39.24 -13.49 -47.91
C PRO A 6 -37.71 -13.40 -47.90
N ALA A 7 -37.14 -12.69 -48.87
CA ALA A 7 -35.70 -12.46 -49.04
C ALA A 7 -35.13 -11.46 -48.00
N ILE A 8 -35.45 -11.66 -46.72
CA ILE A 8 -34.97 -10.88 -45.59
C ILE A 8 -33.82 -11.67 -44.94
N PRO A 9 -32.59 -11.12 -44.86
CA PRO A 9 -31.42 -11.86 -44.39
C PRO A 9 -31.62 -12.56 -43.03
N VAL A 10 -32.25 -11.89 -42.06
CA VAL A 10 -32.53 -12.48 -40.73
C VAL A 10 -33.47 -13.67 -40.82
N ARG A 11 -34.51 -13.61 -41.67
CA ARG A 11 -35.48 -14.71 -41.84
C ARG A 11 -34.88 -15.87 -42.61
N LEU A 12 -34.07 -15.58 -43.64
CA LEU A 12 -33.30 -16.59 -44.37
C LEU A 12 -32.30 -17.31 -43.44
N TRP A 13 -31.62 -16.57 -42.57
CA TRP A 13 -30.70 -17.12 -41.56
C TRP A 13 -31.42 -18.03 -40.56
N GLN A 14 -32.50 -17.55 -39.94
CA GLN A 14 -33.30 -18.36 -39.00
C GLN A 14 -33.85 -19.63 -39.65
N TRP A 15 -34.32 -19.55 -40.89
CA TRP A 15 -34.75 -20.72 -41.65
C TRP A 15 -33.58 -21.67 -41.94
N GLY A 16 -32.42 -21.14 -42.32
CA GLY A 16 -31.19 -21.90 -42.53
C GLY A 16 -30.70 -22.61 -41.26
N VAL A 17 -30.74 -21.94 -40.11
CA VAL A 17 -30.37 -22.51 -38.81
C VAL A 17 -31.26 -23.70 -38.41
N LYS A 18 -32.52 -23.72 -38.86
CA LYS A 18 -33.46 -24.81 -38.57
C LYS A 18 -33.38 -25.96 -39.57
N ASN A 19 -33.11 -25.68 -40.85
CA ASN A 19 -33.31 -26.63 -41.94
C ASN A 19 -32.05 -27.01 -42.72
N ARG A 20 -30.93 -26.30 -42.53
CA ARG A 20 -29.70 -26.46 -43.32
C ARG A 20 -28.43 -26.61 -42.48
N THR A 21 -28.51 -26.52 -41.17
CA THR A 21 -27.35 -26.71 -40.29
C THR A 21 -27.05 -28.20 -40.13
N GLY A 22 -25.80 -28.57 -40.40
CA GLY A 22 -25.24 -29.85 -39.96
C GLY A 22 -25.00 -29.84 -38.44
N VAL A 23 -24.20 -30.77 -37.94
CA VAL A 23 -23.78 -30.80 -36.54
C VAL A 23 -22.86 -29.61 -36.25
N LEU A 24 -23.39 -28.55 -35.64
CA LEU A 24 -22.60 -27.45 -35.12
C LEU A 24 -21.82 -27.94 -33.89
N ARG A 25 -20.57 -27.51 -33.73
CA ARG A 25 -19.84 -27.74 -32.49
C ARG A 25 -20.37 -26.78 -31.43
N GLU A 26 -20.97 -27.33 -30.40
CA GLU A 26 -21.22 -26.60 -29.17
C GLU A 26 -19.90 -26.47 -28.40
N VAL A 27 -19.57 -25.25 -27.99
CA VAL A 27 -18.40 -24.93 -27.18
C VAL A 27 -18.89 -24.23 -25.94
N ASP A 28 -18.27 -24.53 -24.79
CA ASP A 28 -18.60 -23.84 -23.55
C ASP A 28 -18.42 -22.31 -23.71
N PRO A 29 -19.46 -21.51 -23.44
CA PRO A 29 -19.38 -20.06 -23.55
C PRO A 29 -18.32 -19.47 -22.61
N LYS A 30 -18.12 -20.04 -21.41
CA LYS A 30 -17.11 -19.54 -20.46
C LYS A 30 -15.71 -19.74 -21.00
N LEU A 31 -15.40 -20.93 -21.48
CA LEU A 31 -14.11 -21.25 -22.09
C LEU A 31 -13.83 -20.38 -23.34
N THR A 32 -14.85 -20.17 -24.17
CA THR A 32 -14.75 -19.30 -25.35
C THR A 32 -14.44 -17.86 -24.96
N TYR A 33 -15.15 -17.32 -23.96
CA TYR A 33 -14.89 -15.98 -23.42
C TYR A 33 -13.45 -15.85 -22.92
N VAL A 34 -12.98 -16.78 -22.10
CA VAL A 34 -11.61 -16.73 -21.55
C VAL A 34 -10.56 -16.86 -22.66
N ASN A 35 -10.83 -17.64 -23.71
CA ASN A 35 -9.90 -17.79 -24.83
C ASN A 35 -9.78 -16.52 -25.68
N MET A 36 -10.81 -15.67 -25.68
CA MET A 36 -10.79 -14.36 -26.34
C MET A 36 -10.10 -13.26 -25.51
N LEU A 37 -9.83 -13.50 -24.22
CA LEU A 37 -9.11 -12.53 -23.38
C LEU A 37 -7.62 -12.47 -23.76
N PRO A 38 -6.93 -11.35 -23.47
CA PRO A 38 -5.48 -11.25 -23.58
C PRO A 38 -4.73 -12.31 -22.76
N HIS A 39 -3.72 -12.93 -23.37
CA HIS A 39 -2.87 -13.94 -22.75
C HIS A 39 -1.51 -13.39 -22.35
N SER A 40 -0.97 -13.86 -21.24
CA SER A 40 0.36 -13.50 -20.76
C SER A 40 0.93 -14.61 -19.87
N LYS A 41 2.18 -14.46 -19.43
CA LYS A 41 2.83 -15.42 -18.53
C LYS A 41 2.81 -14.88 -17.10
N ALA A 42 2.39 -15.72 -16.16
CA ALA A 42 2.50 -15.49 -14.73
C ALA A 42 3.58 -16.41 -14.12
N THR A 43 4.09 -16.02 -12.96
CA THR A 43 5.07 -16.81 -12.19
C THR A 43 4.43 -17.31 -10.92
N ILE A 44 4.88 -18.44 -10.39
CA ILE A 44 4.34 -18.99 -9.14
C ILE A 44 5.34 -18.80 -8.01
N SER A 45 4.86 -18.26 -6.90
CA SER A 45 5.62 -18.07 -5.68
C SER A 45 4.94 -18.80 -4.52
N PRO A 46 5.64 -19.02 -3.38
CA PRO A 46 4.99 -19.50 -2.16
C PRO A 46 3.89 -18.57 -1.64
N SER A 47 3.88 -17.30 -2.07
CA SER A 47 2.84 -16.34 -1.70
C SER A 47 1.61 -16.39 -2.59
N GLY A 48 1.62 -17.11 -3.71
CA GLY A 48 0.55 -17.10 -4.69
C GLY A 48 1.07 -17.04 -6.14
N ILE A 49 0.13 -17.04 -7.07
CA ILE A 49 0.38 -16.84 -8.51
C ILE A 49 0.60 -15.34 -8.73
N CYS A 50 1.81 -14.97 -9.13
CA CYS A 50 2.23 -13.59 -9.35
C CYS A 50 2.05 -13.20 -10.81
N PHE A 51 1.12 -12.28 -11.06
CA PHE A 51 0.89 -11.65 -12.35
C PHE A 51 1.03 -10.14 -12.22
N LYS A 52 1.96 -9.54 -12.97
CA LYS A 52 2.24 -8.09 -12.95
C LYS A 52 2.46 -7.50 -11.53
N GLY A 53 2.90 -8.32 -10.58
CA GLY A 53 3.13 -7.93 -9.18
C GLY A 53 1.93 -8.03 -8.25
N MET A 54 0.79 -8.50 -8.75
CA MET A 54 -0.38 -8.88 -7.96
C MET A 54 -0.36 -10.38 -7.72
N TYR A 55 -0.83 -10.80 -6.55
CA TYR A 55 -0.88 -12.20 -6.14
C TYR A 55 -2.32 -12.72 -6.19
N TYR A 56 -2.48 -13.90 -6.78
CA TYR A 56 -3.75 -14.60 -6.96
C TYR A 56 -3.66 -16.01 -6.38
N THR A 57 -4.82 -16.59 -6.08
CA THR A 57 -4.96 -17.96 -5.57
C THR A 57 -6.22 -18.62 -6.14
N CYS A 58 -6.18 -19.95 -6.27
CA CYS A 58 -7.33 -20.79 -6.59
C CYS A 58 -7.27 -22.09 -5.80
N VAL A 59 -8.41 -22.77 -5.69
CA VAL A 59 -8.55 -24.00 -4.91
C VAL A 59 -7.66 -25.09 -5.48
N GLU A 60 -7.63 -25.24 -6.81
CA GLU A 60 -6.86 -26.27 -7.51
C GLU A 60 -5.35 -26.10 -7.30
N ALA A 61 -4.86 -24.86 -7.30
CA ALA A 61 -3.44 -24.58 -7.04
C ALA A 61 -3.06 -24.83 -5.56
N VAL A 62 -3.99 -24.62 -4.63
CA VAL A 62 -3.80 -24.96 -3.21
C VAL A 62 -3.75 -26.47 -3.04
N GLU A 63 -4.67 -27.22 -3.65
CA GLU A 63 -4.76 -28.69 -3.56
C GLU A 63 -3.53 -29.38 -4.16
N LEU A 64 -3.02 -28.87 -5.29
CA LEU A 64 -1.77 -29.34 -5.90
C LEU A 64 -0.51 -28.90 -5.13
N GLY A 65 -0.69 -28.15 -4.05
CA GLY A 65 0.41 -27.75 -3.19
C GLY A 65 1.36 -26.73 -3.81
N TRP A 66 0.93 -25.98 -4.83
CA TRP A 66 1.79 -25.04 -5.55
C TRP A 66 2.37 -23.95 -4.65
N PHE A 67 1.77 -23.66 -3.50
CA PHE A 67 2.23 -22.61 -2.59
C PHE A 67 3.14 -23.11 -1.47
N HIS A 68 3.38 -24.42 -1.35
CA HIS A 68 4.30 -24.95 -0.34
C HIS A 68 5.76 -24.57 -0.63
N LYS A 69 6.53 -24.26 0.42
CA LYS A 69 7.96 -23.94 0.27
C LYS A 69 8.82 -25.16 -0.11
N ASN A 70 8.31 -26.37 0.07
CA ASN A 70 9.05 -27.60 -0.19
C ASN A 70 9.31 -27.80 -1.70
N ARG A 71 10.56 -28.10 -2.07
CA ARG A 71 10.98 -28.35 -3.46
C ARG A 71 10.54 -29.71 -4.00
N SER A 72 10.09 -30.62 -3.14
CA SER A 72 9.63 -31.96 -3.55
C SER A 72 8.33 -31.95 -4.36
N ILE A 73 7.53 -30.87 -4.25
CA ILE A 73 6.26 -30.76 -4.97
C ILE A 73 6.53 -30.15 -6.35
N PRO A 74 6.04 -30.76 -7.45
CA PRO A 74 6.24 -30.24 -8.79
C PRO A 74 5.50 -28.90 -8.97
N ARG A 75 6.25 -27.80 -8.93
CA ARG A 75 5.75 -26.45 -9.21
C ARG A 75 6.26 -25.97 -10.58
N PRO A 76 5.39 -25.62 -11.53
CA PRO A 76 5.83 -24.98 -12.76
C PRO A 76 6.38 -23.57 -12.50
N LYS A 77 7.46 -23.18 -13.18
CA LYS A 77 8.10 -21.86 -13.00
C LYS A 77 7.23 -20.73 -13.53
N SER A 78 6.58 -20.96 -14.67
CA SER A 78 5.71 -20.01 -15.36
C SER A 78 4.51 -20.73 -15.95
N ILE A 79 3.37 -20.07 -15.96
CA ILE A 79 2.12 -20.57 -16.54
C ILE A 79 1.49 -19.51 -17.42
N GLU A 80 0.78 -19.92 -18.46
CA GLU A 80 -0.07 -19.04 -19.26
C GLU A 80 -1.36 -18.66 -18.52
N VAL A 81 -1.64 -17.36 -18.53
CA VAL A 81 -2.80 -16.78 -17.88
C VAL A 81 -3.56 -15.88 -18.85
N ALA A 82 -4.89 -15.93 -18.74
CA ALA A 82 -5.79 -15.01 -19.41
C ALA A 82 -6.32 -14.01 -18.38
N TYR A 83 -6.43 -12.75 -18.75
CA TYR A 83 -6.85 -11.69 -17.84
C TYR A 83 -7.76 -10.68 -18.54
N ASP A 84 -8.64 -10.06 -17.77
CA ASP A 84 -9.42 -8.91 -18.24
C ASP A 84 -8.62 -7.62 -17.95
N PRO A 85 -8.30 -6.78 -18.96
CA PRO A 85 -7.65 -5.50 -18.72
C PRO A 85 -8.43 -4.56 -17.80
N LEU A 86 -9.76 -4.69 -17.74
CA LEU A 86 -10.64 -3.82 -16.96
C LEU A 86 -10.86 -4.29 -15.53
N ASN A 87 -10.48 -5.52 -15.21
CA ASN A 87 -10.77 -6.13 -13.90
C ASN A 87 -9.59 -6.96 -13.38
N THR A 88 -9.07 -6.54 -12.23
CA THR A 88 -7.97 -7.19 -11.50
C THR A 88 -8.41 -8.28 -10.51
N ASN A 89 -9.70 -8.48 -10.29
CA ASN A 89 -10.18 -9.41 -9.26
C ASN A 89 -10.01 -10.87 -9.65
N VAL A 90 -10.13 -11.15 -10.94
CA VAL A 90 -10.17 -12.51 -11.49
C VAL A 90 -9.02 -12.70 -12.47
N LEU A 91 -8.28 -13.78 -12.28
CA LEU A 91 -7.24 -14.23 -13.18
C LEU A 91 -7.55 -15.65 -13.62
N TYR A 92 -7.48 -15.93 -14.91
CA TYR A 92 -7.71 -17.26 -15.43
C TYR A 92 -6.37 -17.94 -15.70
N VAL A 93 -6.13 -19.10 -15.10
CA VAL A 93 -4.86 -19.82 -15.17
C VAL A 93 -5.02 -21.11 -15.97
N ARG A 94 -4.04 -21.41 -16.83
CA ARG A 94 -4.01 -22.65 -17.64
C ARG A 94 -2.87 -23.57 -17.21
N PRO A 95 -3.09 -24.54 -16.31
CA PRO A 95 -2.03 -25.39 -15.78
C PRO A 95 -1.27 -26.17 -16.86
N ASP A 96 -1.98 -26.66 -17.88
CA ASP A 96 -1.43 -27.50 -18.95
C ASP A 96 -1.01 -26.71 -20.19
N ASN A 97 -1.12 -25.38 -20.17
CA ASN A 97 -1.00 -24.49 -21.34
C ASN A 97 -1.88 -24.91 -22.54
N LYS A 98 -3.00 -25.60 -22.27
CA LYS A 98 -4.01 -25.97 -23.27
C LYS A 98 -5.23 -25.08 -23.13
N PHE A 99 -5.96 -24.87 -24.24
CA PHE A 99 -7.14 -24.02 -24.28
C PHE A 99 -8.44 -24.72 -23.84
N ASP A 100 -8.33 -25.95 -23.36
CA ASP A 100 -9.46 -26.82 -23.01
C ASP A 100 -9.84 -26.75 -21.52
N SER A 101 -8.91 -26.32 -20.64
CA SER A 101 -9.12 -26.24 -19.20
C SER A 101 -8.62 -24.91 -18.65
N VAL A 102 -9.40 -24.34 -17.74
CA VAL A 102 -9.13 -23.05 -17.12
C VAL A 102 -9.49 -23.11 -15.65
N TRP A 103 -8.58 -22.63 -14.80
CA TRP A 103 -8.85 -22.38 -13.39
C TRP A 103 -9.13 -20.91 -13.16
N GLN A 104 -10.13 -20.63 -12.34
CA GLN A 104 -10.49 -19.27 -11.96
C GLN A 104 -9.82 -18.93 -10.63
N CYS A 105 -8.90 -17.97 -10.67
CA CYS A 105 -8.18 -17.49 -9.50
C CYS A 105 -8.73 -16.15 -9.04
N SER A 106 -8.86 -15.99 -7.72
CA SER A 106 -9.21 -14.72 -7.07
C SER A 106 -7.97 -13.99 -6.60
N LEU A 107 -8.03 -12.65 -6.60
CA LEU A 107 -7.00 -11.79 -6.02
C LEU A 107 -6.81 -12.10 -4.52
N GLN A 108 -5.57 -12.21 -4.07
CA GLN A 108 -5.26 -12.53 -2.68
C GLN A 108 -5.24 -11.27 -1.81
N ASN A 109 -5.54 -11.43 -0.51
CA ASN A 109 -5.59 -10.35 0.48
C ASN A 109 -4.35 -9.44 0.50
N ARG A 110 -3.15 -9.98 0.23
CA ARG A 110 -1.91 -9.19 0.13
C ARG A 110 -1.98 -8.12 -0.96
N SER A 111 -2.68 -8.42 -2.04
CA SER A 111 -2.88 -7.53 -3.19
C SER A 111 -4.25 -6.86 -3.17
N ARG A 112 -4.97 -6.88 -2.05
CA ARG A 112 -6.31 -6.26 -1.88
C ARG A 112 -6.35 -4.78 -2.25
N ARG A 113 -5.23 -4.06 -2.15
CA ARG A 113 -5.11 -2.67 -2.60
C ARG A 113 -5.58 -2.46 -4.05
N TYR A 114 -5.43 -3.48 -4.89
CA TYR A 114 -5.74 -3.44 -6.31
C TYR A 114 -7.10 -4.06 -6.64
N GLN A 115 -7.94 -4.34 -5.65
CA GLN A 115 -9.26 -4.91 -5.87
C GLN A 115 -10.17 -3.91 -6.59
N ASP A 116 -11.02 -4.39 -7.50
CA ASP A 116 -12.01 -3.59 -8.23
C ASP A 116 -11.40 -2.46 -9.07
N MET A 117 -10.17 -2.65 -9.56
CA MET A 117 -9.45 -1.68 -10.40
C MET A 117 -9.22 -2.21 -11.81
N SER A 118 -8.96 -1.30 -12.75
CA SER A 118 -8.38 -1.66 -14.03
C SER A 118 -6.93 -2.11 -13.86
N LEU A 119 -6.47 -3.02 -14.71
CA LEU A 119 -5.08 -3.48 -14.69
C LEU A 119 -4.09 -2.34 -14.94
N VAL A 120 -4.49 -1.34 -15.73
CA VAL A 120 -3.66 -0.18 -16.04
C VAL A 120 -3.48 0.69 -14.78
N GLU A 121 -4.55 0.94 -14.04
CA GLU A 121 -4.54 1.71 -12.79
C GLU A 121 -3.74 1.00 -11.70
N ALA A 122 -3.95 -0.31 -11.54
CA ALA A 122 -3.18 -1.10 -10.59
C ALA A 122 -1.67 -1.04 -10.89
N MET A 123 -1.31 -1.03 -12.18
CA MET A 123 0.07 -0.90 -12.62
C MET A 123 0.63 0.51 -12.37
N SER A 124 -0.13 1.58 -12.61
CA SER A 124 0.34 2.95 -12.35
C SER A 124 0.61 3.19 -10.86
N ILE A 125 -0.35 2.81 -10.01
CA ILE A 125 -0.21 2.89 -8.54
C ILE A 125 1.02 2.11 -8.08
N ARG A 126 1.24 0.92 -8.68
CA ARG A 126 2.41 0.10 -8.33
C ARG A 126 3.70 0.77 -8.75
N THR A 127 3.78 1.34 -9.95
CA THR A 127 4.99 2.05 -10.41
C THR A 127 5.32 3.26 -9.54
N GLU A 128 4.32 4.05 -9.16
CA GLU A 128 4.47 5.19 -8.24
C GLU A 128 4.89 4.74 -6.83
N SER A 129 4.30 3.66 -6.32
CA SER A 129 4.72 3.10 -5.03
C SER A 129 6.19 2.64 -5.09
N ARG A 130 6.62 2.07 -6.22
CA ARG A 130 7.99 1.59 -6.37
C ARG A 130 9.00 2.73 -6.42
N SER A 131 8.69 3.84 -7.10
CA SER A 131 9.58 5.00 -7.13
C SER A 131 9.70 5.64 -5.76
N THR A 132 8.57 5.87 -5.08
CA THR A 132 8.56 6.45 -3.72
C THR A 132 9.31 5.59 -2.70
N TYR A 133 9.16 4.26 -2.74
CA TYR A 133 9.96 3.37 -1.89
C TYR A 133 11.45 3.41 -2.21
N ALA A 134 11.83 3.51 -3.50
CA ALA A 134 13.23 3.60 -3.90
C ALA A 134 13.88 4.91 -3.44
N GLU A 135 13.17 6.03 -3.55
CA GLU A 135 13.61 7.34 -3.07
C GLU A 135 13.78 7.35 -1.55
N ALA A 136 12.79 6.84 -0.81
CA ALA A 136 12.87 6.73 0.65
C ALA A 136 14.03 5.83 1.10
N GLN A 137 14.27 4.72 0.38
CA GLN A 137 15.41 3.84 0.64
C GLN A 137 16.73 4.58 0.41
N GLN A 138 16.87 5.29 -0.71
CA GLN A 138 18.07 6.07 -1.01
C GLN A 138 18.33 7.14 0.06
N GLU A 139 17.30 7.84 0.53
CA GLU A 139 17.44 8.82 1.61
C GLU A 139 17.88 8.14 2.93
N SER A 140 17.32 6.97 3.22
CA SER A 140 17.70 6.19 4.41
C SER A 140 19.16 5.72 4.34
N ASP A 141 19.61 5.26 3.18
CA ASP A 141 20.98 4.80 2.94
C ASP A 141 21.97 5.96 3.02
N TYR A 142 21.58 7.15 2.57
CA TYR A 142 22.38 8.38 2.70
C TYR A 142 22.57 8.80 4.16
N LYS A 143 21.52 8.68 4.99
CA LYS A 143 21.57 9.06 6.42
C LYS A 143 22.17 7.97 7.32
N ALA A 144 22.22 6.72 6.87
CA ALA A 144 22.68 5.58 7.66
C ALA A 144 24.10 5.74 8.25
N PRO A 145 25.12 6.25 7.53
CA PRO A 145 26.47 6.40 8.06
C PRO A 145 26.56 7.43 9.19
N ASP A 146 25.83 8.53 9.08
CA ASP A 146 25.84 9.58 10.12
C ASP A 146 25.13 9.10 11.38
N LEU A 147 23.98 8.42 11.22
CA LEU A 147 23.31 7.74 12.32
C LEU A 147 24.24 6.71 12.99
N GLN A 148 24.99 5.94 12.21
CA GLN A 148 25.94 4.95 12.73
C GLN A 148 27.05 5.61 13.57
N LYS A 149 27.62 6.72 13.10
CA LYS A 149 28.62 7.49 13.87
C LYS A 149 28.04 8.03 15.18
N GLU A 150 26.81 8.53 15.16
CA GLU A 150 26.12 9.01 16.36
C GLU A 150 25.91 7.88 17.38
N LEU A 151 25.45 6.72 16.92
CA LEU A 151 25.30 5.54 17.76
C LEU A 151 26.64 5.09 18.35
N GLU A 152 27.71 5.06 17.57
CA GLU A 152 29.06 4.76 18.05
C GLU A 152 29.53 5.76 19.11
N MET A 153 29.31 7.05 18.90
CA MET A 153 29.64 8.08 19.89
C MET A 153 28.87 7.88 21.20
N ILE A 154 27.56 7.61 21.13
CA ILE A 154 26.71 7.37 22.30
C ILE A 154 27.20 6.13 23.07
N THR A 155 27.49 5.04 22.36
CA THR A 155 28.01 3.82 23.01
C THR A 155 29.36 4.06 23.68
N GLN A 156 30.28 4.77 23.03
CA GLN A 156 31.57 5.13 23.63
C GLN A 156 31.41 5.99 24.89
N LEU A 157 30.50 6.97 24.87
CA LEU A 157 30.20 7.79 26.05
C LEU A 157 29.60 6.96 27.18
N ALA A 158 28.72 6.01 26.87
CA ALA A 158 28.14 5.09 27.85
C ALA A 158 29.22 4.19 28.49
N TYR A 159 30.12 3.62 27.68
CA TYR A 159 31.25 2.82 28.18
C TYR A 159 32.16 3.64 29.12
N LYS A 160 32.51 4.88 28.73
CA LYS A 160 33.31 5.78 29.57
C LYS A 160 32.65 6.09 30.90
N ARG A 161 31.33 6.38 30.91
CA ARG A 161 30.56 6.62 32.15
C ARG A 161 30.50 5.39 33.04
N GLN A 162 30.39 4.20 32.45
CA GLN A 162 30.39 2.95 33.20
C GLN A 162 31.75 2.67 33.84
N GLN A 163 32.85 2.89 33.10
CA GLN A 163 34.21 2.73 33.61
C GLN A 163 34.55 3.75 34.71
N SER A 164 34.10 4.99 34.59
CA SER A 164 34.32 6.02 35.62
C SER A 164 33.47 5.83 36.88
N SER A 165 32.45 4.96 36.84
CA SER A 165 31.63 4.60 38.00
C SER A 165 32.31 3.50 38.83
N GLU A 166 33.40 3.82 39.53
CA GLU A 166 34.08 2.94 40.48
C GLU A 166 33.26 2.78 41.79
N LEU A 167 32.04 2.26 41.69
CA LEU A 167 31.24 1.90 42.86
C LEU A 167 31.42 0.41 43.13
N SER A 168 32.44 0.08 43.92
CA SER A 168 32.82 -1.31 44.24
C SER A 168 31.82 -2.05 45.16
N ASN A 169 30.87 -1.34 45.78
CA ASN A 169 30.02 -1.90 46.84
C ASN A 169 28.55 -1.47 46.70
N ASN A 170 27.60 -2.42 46.82
CA ASN A 170 26.17 -2.21 46.54
C ASN A 170 25.52 -1.12 47.41
N SER A 171 25.95 -0.99 48.67
CA SER A 171 25.45 0.05 49.59
C SER A 171 25.77 1.48 49.11
N LYS A 172 27.00 1.71 48.62
CA LYS A 172 27.42 3.01 48.06
C LYS A 172 26.71 3.36 46.76
N ARG A 173 26.29 2.35 45.98
CA ARG A 173 25.45 2.56 44.79
C ARG A 173 24.05 3.05 45.17
N LEU A 174 23.46 2.50 46.22
CA LEU A 174 22.13 2.90 46.70
C LEU A 174 22.12 4.29 47.36
N SER A 175 23.16 4.66 48.10
CA SER A 175 23.20 5.93 48.84
C SER A 175 23.19 7.18 47.93
N GLY A 176 23.74 7.09 46.72
CA GLY A 176 23.79 8.21 45.76
C GLY A 176 22.48 8.47 45.00
N ILE A 177 21.55 7.52 44.98
CA ILE A 177 20.32 7.60 44.17
C ILE A 177 19.45 8.80 44.56
N ARG A 178 19.34 9.09 45.86
CA ARG A 178 18.48 10.18 46.35
C ARG A 178 18.98 11.55 45.87
N ASN A 179 20.29 11.79 45.99
CA ASN A 179 20.92 13.03 45.54
C ASN A 179 20.85 13.18 44.01
N ASN A 180 21.11 12.12 43.25
CA ASN A 180 20.98 12.14 41.79
C ASN A 180 19.53 12.44 41.37
N ARG A 181 18.54 11.80 42.02
CA ARG A 181 17.12 12.03 41.72
C ARG A 181 16.67 13.45 42.05
N ASP A 182 17.20 14.05 43.11
CA ASP A 182 16.88 15.43 43.45
C ASP A 182 17.55 16.42 42.47
N GLN A 183 18.79 16.16 42.05
CA GLN A 183 19.48 16.95 41.02
C GLN A 183 18.77 16.86 39.66
N GLU A 184 18.41 15.66 39.23
CA GLU A 184 17.75 15.42 37.94
C GLU A 184 16.34 16.06 37.92
N ARG A 185 15.62 15.99 39.05
CA ARG A 185 14.33 16.70 39.23
C ARG A 185 14.49 18.22 39.12
N GLU A 186 15.55 18.79 39.69
CA GLU A 186 15.78 20.24 39.64
C GLU A 186 16.19 20.70 38.23
N ILE A 187 16.99 19.91 37.51
CA ILE A 187 17.32 20.14 36.09
C ILE A 187 16.05 20.12 35.23
N GLU A 188 15.17 19.13 35.43
CA GLU A 188 13.91 19.02 34.69
C GLU A 188 12.98 20.21 34.97
N ARG A 189 12.90 20.65 36.22
CA ARG A 189 12.17 21.88 36.61
C ARG A 189 12.73 23.13 35.95
N GLN A 190 14.05 23.28 35.90
CA GLN A 190 14.70 24.41 35.24
C GLN A 190 14.40 24.42 33.74
N LYS A 191 14.52 23.26 33.08
CA LYS A 191 14.20 23.11 31.66
C LYS A 191 12.74 23.46 31.35
N ASN A 192 11.81 23.03 32.19
CA ASN A 192 10.39 23.39 32.07
C ASN A 192 10.13 24.89 32.33
N ARG A 193 10.86 25.51 33.26
CA ARG A 193 10.79 26.97 33.47
C ARG A 193 11.35 27.74 32.28
N GLU A 194 12.37 27.21 31.61
CA GLU A 194 12.96 27.82 30.41
C GLU A 194 12.05 27.70 29.19
N SER A 195 11.40 26.55 28.99
CA SER A 195 10.43 26.37 27.91
C SER A 195 9.13 27.16 28.12
N ALA A 196 8.76 27.44 29.37
CA ALA A 196 7.61 28.26 29.72
C ALA A 196 7.86 29.78 29.65
N LYS A 197 9.10 30.23 29.41
CA LYS A 197 9.37 31.65 29.18
C LYS A 197 8.78 32.05 27.82
N PRO A 198 8.06 33.18 27.71
CA PRO A 198 7.61 33.68 26.43
C PRO A 198 8.83 33.90 25.53
N PRO A 199 8.73 33.62 24.22
CA PRO A 199 9.84 33.83 23.30
C PRO A 199 10.28 35.29 23.42
N LYS A 200 11.59 35.51 23.63
CA LYS A 200 12.18 36.86 23.57
C LYS A 200 11.76 37.45 22.24
N SER A 201 11.09 38.61 22.29
CA SER A 201 10.55 39.31 21.13
C SER A 201 11.59 39.35 20.02
N LYS A 202 11.38 38.56 18.96
CA LYS A 202 12.04 38.81 17.68
C LYS A 202 11.49 40.15 17.19
N GLU A 203 12.37 40.97 16.64
CA GLU A 203 12.07 42.28 16.06
C GLU A 203 10.71 42.25 15.36
N THR A 204 9.80 43.14 15.78
CA THR A 204 8.46 43.23 15.21
C THR A 204 8.59 43.47 13.71
N ALA A 205 8.08 42.56 12.88
CA ALA A 205 8.06 42.74 11.44
C ALA A 205 7.32 44.04 11.09
N THR A 206 7.88 44.84 10.17
CA THR A 206 7.28 46.08 9.71
C THR A 206 5.93 45.80 9.05
N VAL A 207 4.84 46.15 9.74
CA VAL A 207 3.47 45.99 9.25
C VAL A 207 3.15 47.15 8.31
N THR A 208 2.99 46.87 7.02
CA THR A 208 2.42 47.81 6.04
C THR A 208 0.90 47.71 6.11
N SER A 209 0.21 48.76 6.58
CA SER A 209 -1.25 48.80 6.62
C SER A 209 -1.84 48.95 5.21
N ILE A 210 -2.82 48.09 4.88
CA ILE A 210 -3.43 48.04 3.54
C ILE A 210 -4.62 49.01 3.38
N ASN A 211 -5.23 49.52 4.47
CA ASN A 211 -6.39 50.41 4.39
C ASN A 211 -6.25 51.62 5.33
N SER A 212 -5.89 52.79 4.79
CA SER A 212 -6.04 54.10 5.44
C SER A 212 -7.32 54.80 4.98
N GLY A 213 -8.43 54.06 4.94
CA GLY A 213 -9.77 54.60 4.71
C GLY A 213 -10.49 54.74 6.05
N LYS A 214 -10.90 55.96 6.40
CA LYS A 214 -11.61 56.32 7.62
C LYS A 214 -12.81 55.40 7.90
N GLU A 215 -12.79 54.69 9.02
CA GLU A 215 -14.00 54.11 9.61
C GLU A 215 -14.45 54.99 10.79
N ILE A 216 -15.76 55.20 10.86
CA ILE A 216 -16.47 56.15 11.69
C ILE A 216 -16.73 55.50 13.04
N ASP A 217 -16.24 56.10 14.13
CA ASP A 217 -16.56 55.68 15.50
C ASP A 217 -18.06 55.85 15.77
N GLN A 218 -18.82 54.75 15.80
CA GLN A 218 -20.11 54.68 16.47
C GLN A 218 -19.90 53.97 17.80
N GLY A 219 -19.74 54.77 18.86
CA GLY A 219 -19.68 54.29 20.24
C GLY A 219 -21.02 53.70 20.64
N PHE A 220 -21.06 52.37 20.82
CA PHE A 220 -22.14 51.71 21.55
C PHE A 220 -21.75 51.64 23.02
N ASP A 221 -22.33 52.53 23.83
CA ASP A 221 -22.26 52.47 25.29
C ASP A 221 -23.26 51.39 25.76
N TYR A 222 -22.78 50.41 26.52
CA TYR A 222 -23.65 49.40 27.14
C TYR A 222 -24.20 49.95 28.46
N PRO A 223 -25.49 49.74 28.80
CA PRO A 223 -26.04 50.23 30.06
C PRO A 223 -25.47 49.44 31.25
N ASP A 224 -25.00 50.15 32.28
CA ASP A 224 -24.50 49.56 33.51
C ASP A 224 -25.63 48.94 34.36
N LEU A 225 -25.29 47.86 35.07
CA LEU A 225 -26.19 46.96 35.82
C LEU A 225 -26.78 47.53 37.12
N ASP A 226 -26.61 48.82 37.39
CA ASP A 226 -27.09 49.49 38.62
C ASP A 226 -28.50 50.12 38.46
N ASP A 227 -29.17 49.92 37.32
CA ASP A 227 -30.52 50.43 37.04
C ASP A 227 -31.66 49.37 37.22
N PHE A 228 -31.47 48.38 38.10
CA PHE A 228 -32.53 47.41 38.50
C PHE A 228 -32.77 47.35 40.02
#